data_AF-A0A0H4WUE9-F1
#
_entry.id   AF-A0A0H4WUE9-F1
#
_cell.length_a   1.000
_cell.length_b   1.000
_cell.length_c   1.000
_cell.angle_alpha   90.00
_cell.angle_beta   90.00
_cell.angle_gamma   90.00
#
_symmetry.space_group_name_H-M   'P 1'
#
loop_
_entity.id
_entity.type
_entity.pdbx_description
1 polymer ?
#
loop_
_entity_poly.entity_id
_entity_poly.type
_entity_poly.pdbx_seq_one_letter_code
_entity_poly.pdbx_strand_id
1 'polypeptide(L)'
;MNLRLLSPLLLLALPACGPDAEPAGRFGLALTMERAVADEVQALQVAVVTRGSSLNCTEVQRTCLSTQARRDSLLVLKDSQGRESRALRFPVDLAALQSGGSLQLAVDVPVGRDYALVIEAITTGTTPTFLGSSCNYLREVNAGDNPPLIAAPLTLTGGGECNPSIAP
;
A
#
# COMPACT_ATOMS: atom_id res chain seq x y z
N MET A 1 70.69 -8.33 22.54
CA MET A 1 69.70 -8.92 23.45
C MET A 1 68.33 -8.31 23.18
N ASN A 2 67.34 -9.18 23.17
CA ASN A 2 65.94 -8.95 22.81
C ASN A 2 65.23 -7.92 23.70
N LEU A 3 64.26 -7.16 23.15
CA LEU A 3 62.83 -7.43 23.38
C LEU A 3 61.97 -6.55 22.46
N ARG A 4 61.16 -7.22 21.63
CA ARG A 4 60.00 -6.67 20.92
C ARG A 4 58.85 -6.52 21.91
N LEU A 5 58.09 -5.43 21.85
CA LEU A 5 56.74 -5.35 22.40
C LEU A 5 55.83 -4.68 21.36
N LEU A 6 55.03 -5.51 20.71
CA LEU A 6 53.86 -5.12 19.92
C LEU A 6 52.79 -4.56 20.87
N SER A 7 52.15 -3.46 20.48
CA SER A 7 50.84 -3.07 21.02
C SER A 7 49.87 -2.87 19.86
N PRO A 8 48.91 -3.80 19.66
CA PRO A 8 47.77 -3.58 18.79
C PRO A 8 46.60 -3.09 19.65
N LEU A 9 46.31 -1.80 19.61
CA LEU A 9 45.06 -1.28 20.17
C LEU A 9 44.06 -1.13 19.02
N LEU A 10 43.26 -2.20 18.88
CA LEU A 10 41.98 -2.22 18.18
C LEU A 10 41.13 -1.04 18.67
N LEU A 11 40.88 -0.06 17.80
CA LEU A 11 39.79 0.88 17.98
C LEU A 11 38.52 0.25 17.41
N LEU A 12 37.66 -0.11 18.36
CA LEU A 12 36.28 -0.57 18.26
C LEU A 12 35.49 0.18 17.17
N ALA A 13 35.11 -0.55 16.13
CA ALA A 13 34.01 -0.16 15.25
C ALA A 13 32.71 -0.27 16.05
N LEU A 14 32.16 0.86 16.48
CA LEU A 14 30.77 0.95 16.95
C LEU A 14 29.88 0.66 15.73
N PRO A 15 29.04 -0.40 15.72
CA PRO A 15 27.96 -0.46 14.74
C PRO A 15 27.01 0.68 15.10
N ALA A 16 26.97 1.69 14.24
CA ALA A 16 25.89 2.67 14.26
C ALA A 16 24.59 1.88 13.98
N CYS A 17 23.85 1.55 15.05
CA CYS A 17 22.44 1.21 14.93
C CYS A 17 21.75 2.44 14.35
N GLY A 18 21.45 2.38 13.05
CA GLY A 18 20.42 3.23 12.46
C GLY A 18 19.10 3.02 13.20
N PRO A 19 18.15 3.96 13.11
CA PRO A 19 16.87 3.84 13.79
C PRO A 19 16.27 2.47 13.49
N ASP A 20 15.99 1.70 14.56
CA ASP A 20 15.28 0.43 14.45
C ASP A 20 14.05 0.68 13.57
N ALA A 21 13.97 -0.03 12.45
CA ALA A 21 12.81 0.05 11.59
C ALA A 21 11.60 -0.31 12.46
N GLU A 22 10.61 0.59 12.53
CA GLU A 22 9.40 0.29 13.30
C GLU A 22 8.80 -1.02 12.79
N PRO A 23 8.35 -1.93 13.69
CA PRO A 23 7.76 -3.18 13.28
C PRO A 23 6.61 -2.94 12.31
N ALA A 24 6.68 -3.56 11.14
CA ALA A 24 5.65 -3.47 10.11
C ALA A 24 5.11 -4.87 9.79
N GLY A 25 3.83 -4.91 9.46
CA GLY A 25 3.17 -6.05 8.85
C GLY A 25 3.22 -5.95 7.33
N ARG A 26 3.74 -6.98 6.66
CA ARG A 26 3.74 -7.09 5.21
C ARG A 26 2.46 -7.75 4.74
N PHE A 27 1.74 -7.08 3.83
CA PHE A 27 0.56 -7.63 3.17
C PHE A 27 0.85 -7.86 1.69
N GLY A 28 0.65 -9.11 1.24
CA GLY A 28 0.44 -9.39 -0.17
C GLY A 28 -0.96 -8.91 -0.58
N LEU A 29 -1.08 -8.25 -1.72
CA LEU A 29 -2.38 -7.88 -2.29
C LEU A 29 -2.62 -8.78 -3.50
N ALA A 30 -3.79 -9.42 -3.54
CA ALA A 30 -4.26 -10.19 -4.68
C ALA A 30 -5.47 -9.48 -5.27
N LEU A 31 -5.37 -9.09 -6.54
CA LEU A 31 -6.42 -8.31 -7.22
C LEU A 31 -7.18 -9.21 -8.19
N THR A 32 -8.50 -9.18 -8.08
CA THR A 32 -9.39 -9.78 -9.08
C THR A 32 -10.17 -8.66 -9.76
N MET A 33 -10.17 -8.62 -11.08
CA MET A 33 -10.86 -7.59 -11.87
C MET A 33 -11.60 -8.21 -13.04
N GLU A 34 -12.73 -7.60 -13.41
CA GLU A 34 -13.41 -7.93 -14.65
C GLU A 34 -12.61 -7.40 -15.85
N ARG A 35 -12.59 -8.16 -16.96
CA ARG A 35 -11.79 -7.80 -18.14
C ARG A 35 -12.18 -6.45 -18.73
N ALA A 36 -13.47 -6.11 -18.74
CA ALA A 36 -13.96 -4.83 -19.24
C ALA A 36 -13.40 -3.64 -18.45
N VAL A 37 -13.24 -3.79 -17.12
CA VAL A 37 -12.66 -2.76 -16.27
C VAL A 37 -11.14 -2.73 -16.40
N ALA A 38 -10.50 -3.89 -16.58
CA ALA A 38 -9.05 -3.97 -16.73
C ALA A 38 -8.54 -3.05 -17.85
N ASP A 39 -9.14 -3.08 -19.03
CA ASP A 39 -8.71 -2.23 -20.16
C ASP A 39 -8.84 -0.71 -19.90
N GLU A 40 -9.59 -0.32 -18.86
CA GLU A 40 -9.78 1.06 -18.44
C GLU A 40 -8.85 1.48 -17.28
N VAL A 41 -8.17 0.57 -16.58
CA VAL A 41 -7.33 0.90 -15.42
C VAL A 41 -5.87 1.15 -15.82
N GLN A 42 -5.32 2.32 -15.49
CA GLN A 42 -3.88 2.60 -15.65
C GLN A 42 -3.07 2.29 -14.38
N ALA A 43 -3.68 2.45 -13.21
CA ALA A 43 -3.00 2.34 -11.94
C ALA A 43 -3.97 2.02 -10.80
N LEU A 44 -3.41 1.47 -9.74
CA LEU A 44 -4.06 1.26 -8.46
C LEU A 44 -3.42 2.17 -7.42
N GLN A 45 -4.24 2.80 -6.59
CA GLN A 45 -3.78 3.53 -5.42
C GLN A 45 -4.14 2.75 -4.17
N VAL A 46 -3.13 2.47 -3.33
CA VAL A 46 -3.30 1.78 -2.06
C VAL A 46 -3.06 2.77 -0.92
N ALA A 47 -4.02 2.86 0.00
CA ALA A 47 -3.92 3.66 1.20
C ALA A 47 -4.45 2.88 2.41
N VAL A 48 -3.93 3.19 3.59
CA VAL A 48 -4.43 2.63 4.86
C VAL A 48 -4.87 3.77 5.76
N VAL A 49 -6.12 3.72 6.20
CA VAL A 49 -6.74 4.71 7.08
C VAL A 49 -6.67 4.22 8.52
N THR A 50 -6.22 5.10 9.43
CA THR A 50 -6.33 4.91 10.88
C THR A 50 -7.76 5.06 11.36
N ARG A 51 -8.12 4.38 12.46
CA ARG A 51 -9.51 4.32 12.95
C ARG A 51 -10.45 3.82 11.85
N GLY A 52 -10.06 2.73 11.20
CA GLY A 52 -10.75 2.15 10.05
C GLY A 52 -12.23 1.93 10.30
N SER A 53 -12.63 1.55 11.52
CA SER A 53 -14.02 1.41 11.95
C SER A 53 -14.89 2.67 11.77
N SER A 54 -14.29 3.87 11.67
CA SER A 54 -14.98 5.12 11.39
C SER A 54 -15.22 5.38 9.89
N LEU A 55 -14.59 4.62 9.01
CA LEU A 55 -14.74 4.71 7.56
C LEU A 55 -15.95 3.89 7.09
N ASN A 56 -16.80 4.48 6.26
CA ASN A 56 -17.91 3.76 5.64
C ASN A 56 -17.43 3.06 4.36
N CYS A 57 -16.97 1.81 4.47
CA CYS A 57 -16.43 1.06 3.33
C CYS A 57 -17.44 0.91 2.18
N THR A 58 -18.74 0.80 2.48
CA THR A 58 -19.79 0.72 1.44
C THR A 58 -19.90 2.03 0.64
N GLU A 59 -19.70 3.16 1.31
CA GLU A 59 -19.68 4.46 0.65
C GLU A 59 -18.38 4.65 -0.12
N VAL A 60 -17.23 4.31 0.46
CA VAL A 60 -15.92 4.34 -0.22
C VAL A 60 -15.89 3.43 -1.45
N GLN A 61 -16.69 2.37 -1.51
CA GLN A 61 -16.82 1.55 -2.72
C GLN A 61 -17.52 2.29 -3.87
N ARG A 62 -18.32 3.33 -3.57
CA ARG A 62 -19.11 4.12 -4.53
C ARG A 62 -18.50 5.49 -4.84
N THR A 63 -17.60 6.00 -4.00
CA THR A 63 -16.88 7.27 -4.16
C THR A 63 -15.40 7.09 -3.85
N CYS A 64 -14.51 8.03 -4.16
CA CYS A 64 -13.11 7.90 -3.78
C CYS A 64 -12.85 8.26 -2.32
N LEU A 65 -11.81 7.65 -1.76
CA LEU A 65 -11.30 7.82 -0.40
C LEU A 65 -11.07 9.28 -0.03
N SER A 66 -10.62 10.10 -0.97
CA SER A 66 -10.34 11.52 -0.75
C SER A 66 -11.58 12.33 -0.33
N THR A 67 -12.79 11.79 -0.54
CA THR A 67 -14.05 12.42 -0.10
C THR A 67 -14.40 12.14 1.37
N GLN A 68 -13.85 11.07 1.97
CA GLN A 68 -14.19 10.63 3.33
C GLN A 68 -13.01 10.70 4.31
N ALA A 69 -11.79 10.51 3.83
CA ALA A 69 -10.60 10.47 4.66
C ALA A 69 -9.75 11.72 4.47
N ARG A 70 -9.28 12.28 5.59
CA ARG A 70 -8.29 13.36 5.60
C ARG A 70 -6.89 12.78 5.50
N ARG A 71 -5.95 13.54 4.95
CA ARG A 71 -4.57 13.07 4.73
C ARG A 71 -3.84 12.65 6.01
N ASP A 72 -4.12 13.33 7.13
CA ASP A 72 -3.56 13.03 8.45
C ASP A 72 -4.07 11.69 9.03
N SER A 73 -5.24 11.23 8.57
CA SER A 73 -5.77 9.91 8.94
C SER A 73 -5.11 8.74 8.21
N LEU A 74 -4.30 9.00 7.17
CA LEU A 74 -3.66 7.96 6.37
C LEU A 74 -2.30 7.57 6.95
N LEU A 75 -2.00 6.28 7.05
CA LEU A 75 -0.68 5.81 7.44
C LEU A 75 0.34 6.03 6.32
N VAL A 76 1.59 6.27 6.70
CA VAL A 76 2.72 6.15 5.75
C VAL A 76 2.97 4.66 5.53
N LEU A 77 2.93 4.26 4.27
CA LEU A 77 3.16 2.90 3.80
C LEU A 77 4.50 2.83 3.10
N LYS A 78 5.11 1.65 3.10
CA LYS A 78 6.33 1.37 2.34
C LYS A 78 6.10 0.26 1.33
N ASP A 79 6.55 0.42 0.10
CA ASP A 79 6.49 -0.64 -0.91
C ASP A 79 7.75 -1.53 -0.92
N SER A 80 7.74 -2.58 -1.75
CA SER A 80 8.87 -3.50 -1.90
C SER A 80 10.16 -2.86 -2.44
N GLN A 81 10.07 -1.68 -3.05
CA GLN A 81 11.22 -0.90 -3.50
C GLN A 81 11.74 0.07 -2.43
N GLY A 82 11.07 0.10 -1.26
CA GLY A 82 11.39 0.97 -0.15
C GLY A 82 10.88 2.40 -0.30
N ARG A 83 9.98 2.66 -1.25
CA ARG A 83 9.34 3.98 -1.39
C ARG A 83 8.27 4.15 -0.33
N GLU A 84 8.25 5.31 0.30
CA GLU A 84 7.31 5.64 1.36
C GLU A 84 6.31 6.70 0.91
N SER A 85 5.02 6.47 1.18
CA SER A 85 3.94 7.41 0.85
C SER A 85 2.68 7.09 1.65
N ARG A 86 1.81 8.08 1.86
CA ARG A 86 0.46 7.87 2.43
C ARG A 86 -0.53 7.23 1.44
N ALA A 87 -0.17 7.28 0.16
CA ALA A 87 -0.90 6.64 -0.92
C ALA A 87 0.13 6.10 -1.93
N LEU A 88 0.30 4.78 -1.96
CA LEU A 88 1.21 4.12 -2.90
C LEU A 88 0.49 3.88 -4.22
N ARG A 89 1.13 4.29 -5.32
CA ARG A 89 0.58 4.10 -6.67
C ARG A 89 1.34 3.01 -7.40
N PHE A 90 0.59 2.02 -7.88
CA PHE A 90 1.10 0.88 -8.61
C PHE A 90 0.55 0.94 -10.03
N PRO A 91 1.40 1.10 -11.05
CA PRO A 91 0.95 1.00 -12.43
C PRO A 91 0.43 -0.42 -12.70
N VAL A 92 -0.67 -0.51 -13.45
CA VAL A 92 -1.23 -1.80 -13.83
C VAL A 92 -0.65 -2.19 -15.18
N ASP A 93 0.02 -3.34 -15.23
CA ASP A 93 0.40 -3.98 -16.48
C ASP A 93 -0.75 -4.91 -16.92
N LEU A 94 -1.49 -4.47 -17.94
CA LEU A 94 -2.61 -5.21 -18.50
C LEU A 94 -2.17 -6.57 -19.07
N ALA A 95 -0.95 -6.69 -19.59
CA ALA A 95 -0.47 -7.97 -20.10
C ALA A 95 -0.33 -9.01 -18.98
N ALA A 96 0.13 -8.58 -17.80
CA ALA A 96 0.24 -9.45 -16.61
C ALA A 96 -1.13 -9.84 -16.04
N LEU A 97 -2.11 -8.94 -16.07
CA LEU A 97 -3.48 -9.26 -15.63
C LEU A 97 -4.22 -10.15 -16.64
N GLN A 98 -4.06 -9.91 -17.95
CA GLN A 98 -4.72 -10.66 -19.02
C GLN A 98 -4.27 -12.13 -19.10
N SER A 99 -3.05 -12.45 -18.64
CA SER A 99 -2.59 -13.84 -18.51
C SER A 99 -3.16 -14.58 -17.28
N GLY A 100 -4.18 -14.03 -16.63
CA GLY A 100 -4.73 -14.56 -15.37
C GLY A 100 -3.81 -14.30 -14.17
N GLY A 101 -2.88 -13.37 -14.29
CA GLY A 101 -1.94 -13.03 -13.23
C GLY A 101 -2.62 -12.25 -12.11
N SER A 102 -2.36 -12.67 -10.87
CA SER A 102 -2.58 -11.82 -9.70
C SER A 102 -1.48 -10.77 -9.67
N LEU A 103 -1.84 -9.48 -9.60
CA LEU A 103 -0.86 -8.43 -9.34
C LEU A 103 -0.41 -8.56 -7.88
N GLN A 104 0.71 -9.25 -7.66
CA GLN A 104 1.31 -9.40 -6.34
C GLN A 104 1.96 -8.09 -5.92
N LEU A 105 1.20 -7.24 -5.26
CA LEU A 105 1.73 -6.05 -4.60
C LEU A 105 2.07 -6.41 -3.16
N ALA A 106 3.16 -5.84 -2.64
CA ALA A 106 3.50 -5.95 -1.24
C ALA A 106 3.60 -4.56 -0.63
N VAL A 107 2.86 -4.33 0.45
CA VAL A 107 2.91 -3.10 1.23
C VAL A 107 3.24 -3.43 2.68
N ASP A 108 4.17 -2.67 3.24
CA ASP A 108 4.51 -2.71 4.65
C ASP A 108 3.65 -1.65 5.35
N VAL A 109 2.82 -2.13 6.28
CA VAL A 109 1.88 -1.35 7.08
C VAL A 109 2.37 -1.34 8.53
N PRO A 110 2.44 -0.19 9.21
CA PRO A 110 2.80 -0.15 10.63
C PRO A 110 1.97 -1.12 11.48
N VAL A 111 2.59 -1.79 12.44
CA VAL A 111 1.87 -2.65 13.40
C VAL A 111 0.87 -1.82 14.19
N GLY A 112 -0.33 -2.38 14.36
CA GLY A 112 -1.39 -1.68 15.05
C GLY A 112 -2.75 -2.34 14.89
N ARG A 113 -3.80 -1.56 15.14
CA ARG A 113 -5.18 -2.04 15.14
C ARG A 113 -6.13 -0.99 14.62
N ASP A 114 -7.32 -1.45 14.25
CA ASP A 114 -8.41 -0.61 13.76
C ASP A 114 -7.98 0.24 12.55
N TYR A 115 -7.58 -0.45 11.48
CA TYR A 115 -7.26 0.16 10.19
C TYR A 115 -8.28 -0.23 9.12
N ALA A 116 -8.32 0.53 8.04
CA ALA A 116 -9.02 0.16 6.81
C ALA A 116 -8.04 0.30 5.64
N LEU A 117 -7.82 -0.79 4.90
CA LEU A 117 -7.05 -0.77 3.67
C LEU A 117 -7.99 -0.53 2.50
N VAL A 118 -7.68 0.50 1.72
CA VAL A 118 -8.45 0.93 0.56
C VAL A 118 -7.58 0.84 -0.68
N ILE A 119 -8.11 0.22 -1.72
CA ILE A 119 -7.48 0.13 -3.03
C ILE A 119 -8.42 0.76 -4.04
N GLU A 120 -7.96 1.79 -4.75
CA GLU A 120 -8.76 2.52 -5.74
C GLU A 120 -8.18 2.29 -7.14
N ALA A 121 -9.06 1.94 -8.10
CA ALA A 121 -8.70 1.92 -9.51
C ALA A 121 -8.79 3.31 -10.12
N ILE A 122 -7.78 3.62 -10.93
CA ILE A 122 -7.64 4.89 -11.63
C ILE A 122 -7.72 4.66 -13.13
N THR A 123 -8.56 5.43 -13.81
CA THR A 123 -8.73 5.40 -15.27
C THR A 123 -7.44 5.66 -16.03
N THR A 124 -7.34 5.09 -17.23
CA THR A 124 -6.46 5.55 -18.30
C THR A 124 -6.89 6.94 -18.78
N GLY A 125 -5.91 7.81 -19.04
CA GLY A 125 -6.17 9.13 -19.62
C GLY A 125 -5.31 10.25 -19.03
N THR A 126 -5.54 11.49 -19.51
CA THR A 126 -4.79 12.67 -19.08
C THR A 126 -5.22 13.19 -17.72
N THR A 127 -6.46 12.92 -17.30
CA THR A 127 -6.99 13.30 -15.99
C THR A 127 -7.34 12.02 -15.22
N PRO A 128 -6.63 11.70 -14.12
CA PRO A 128 -6.95 10.54 -13.30
C PRO A 128 -8.37 10.64 -12.72
N THR A 129 -9.25 9.70 -13.06
CA THR A 129 -10.59 9.60 -12.48
C THR A 129 -10.79 8.25 -11.79
N PHE A 130 -11.76 8.23 -10.87
CA PHE A 130 -12.08 7.06 -10.05
C PHE A 130 -12.88 6.03 -10.83
N LEU A 131 -12.42 4.77 -10.84
CA LEU A 131 -13.12 3.62 -11.44
C LEU A 131 -13.76 2.67 -10.43
N GLY A 132 -13.48 2.85 -9.15
CA GLY A 132 -13.99 1.96 -8.10
C GLY A 132 -12.97 1.73 -7.00
N SER A 133 -13.43 1.19 -5.88
CA SER A 133 -12.54 0.81 -4.79
C SER A 133 -12.88 -0.54 -4.18
N SER A 134 -11.87 -1.14 -3.56
CA SER A 134 -12.01 -2.21 -2.59
C SER A 134 -11.64 -1.67 -1.22
N CYS A 135 -12.41 -2.02 -0.19
CA CYS A 135 -12.21 -1.54 1.17
C CYS A 135 -12.27 -2.72 2.13
N ASN A 136 -11.17 -2.95 2.86
CA ASN A 136 -11.00 -4.07 3.78
C ASN A 136 -10.67 -3.55 5.17
N TYR A 137 -11.52 -3.86 6.15
CA TYR A 137 -11.22 -3.56 7.56
C TYR A 137 -10.12 -4.48 8.08
N LEU A 138 -9.03 -3.89 8.55
CA LEU A 138 -7.93 -4.59 9.20
C LEU A 138 -8.07 -4.38 10.71
N ARG A 139 -8.62 -5.39 11.40
CA ARG A 139 -8.81 -5.32 12.85
C ARG A 139 -7.47 -5.23 13.59
N GLU A 140 -6.46 -5.93 13.09
CA GLU A 140 -5.12 -6.00 13.65
C GLU A 140 -4.09 -6.22 12.54
N VAL A 141 -2.94 -5.57 12.66
CA VAL A 141 -1.76 -5.74 11.81
C VAL A 141 -0.64 -6.24 12.71
N ASN A 142 -0.19 -7.47 12.47
CA ASN A 142 0.91 -8.08 13.20
C ASN A 142 2.24 -7.87 12.48
N ALA A 143 3.35 -7.91 13.22
CA ALA A 143 4.68 -7.84 12.62
C ALA A 143 4.93 -9.05 11.71
N GLY A 144 5.66 -8.85 10.62
CA GLY A 144 5.98 -9.91 9.66
C GLY A 144 4.89 -10.13 8.61
N ASP A 145 4.83 -11.33 8.05
CA ASP A 145 3.92 -11.63 6.94
C ASP A 145 2.48 -11.84 7.44
N ASN A 146 1.56 -11.06 6.89
CA ASN A 146 0.13 -11.20 7.12
C ASN A 146 -0.53 -11.92 5.94
N PRO A 147 -1.70 -12.57 6.15
CA PRO A 147 -2.45 -13.19 5.06
C PRO A 147 -2.70 -12.20 3.91
N PRO A 148 -2.65 -12.65 2.64
CA PRO A 148 -2.86 -11.77 1.51
C PRO A 148 -4.29 -11.22 1.52
N LEU A 149 -4.43 -9.94 1.23
CA LEU A 149 -5.73 -9.30 1.09
C LEU A 149 -6.22 -9.46 -0.34
N ILE A 150 -7.40 -10.03 -0.48
CA ILE A 150 -8.04 -10.19 -1.77
C ILE A 150 -8.93 -8.97 -2.01
N ALA A 151 -8.56 -8.16 -3.00
CA ALA A 151 -9.41 -7.11 -3.49
C ALA A 151 -10.50 -7.72 -4.38
N ALA A 152 -11.71 -7.78 -3.83
CA ALA A 152 -12.94 -8.20 -4.50
C ALA A 152 -13.29 -7.23 -5.66
N PRO A 153 -14.02 -7.71 -6.69
CA PRO A 153 -13.95 -7.15 -8.03
C PRO A 153 -14.39 -5.68 -8.06
N LEU A 154 -13.51 -4.87 -8.65
CA LEU A 154 -13.77 -3.47 -8.95
C LEU A 154 -14.75 -3.44 -10.12
N THR A 155 -16.03 -3.23 -9.84
CA THR A 155 -17.09 -3.16 -10.84
C THR A 155 -17.72 -1.77 -10.78
N LEU A 156 -17.40 -0.89 -11.72
CA LEU A 156 -18.25 0.28 -11.98
C LEU A 156 -18.40 0.52 -13.47
N THR A 157 -19.64 0.39 -13.92
CA THR A 157 -20.16 0.94 -15.17
C THR A 157 -20.51 2.40 -14.93
N GLY A 158 -19.53 3.30 -15.10
CA GLY A 158 -19.70 4.74 -14.94
C GLY A 158 -18.87 5.29 -13.79
N GLY A 159 -17.70 5.83 -14.11
CA GLY A 159 -16.73 6.36 -13.15
C GLY A 159 -17.33 7.41 -12.20
N GLY A 160 -16.91 7.37 -10.94
CA GLY A 160 -17.32 8.37 -9.96
C GLY A 160 -16.74 9.75 -10.27
N GLU A 161 -17.46 10.81 -9.92
CA GLU A 161 -17.12 12.21 -10.21
C GLU A 161 -16.00 12.78 -9.30
N CYS A 162 -15.02 11.97 -8.91
CA CYS A 162 -13.98 12.44 -8.00
C CYS A 162 -12.57 12.02 -8.43
N ASN A 163 -11.59 12.81 -8.01
CA ASN A 163 -10.19 12.54 -8.25
C ASN A 163 -9.66 11.62 -7.13
N PRO A 164 -9.31 10.36 -7.45
CA PRO A 164 -8.78 9.44 -6.46
C PRO A 164 -7.35 9.82 -6.05
N SER A 165 -6.67 10.71 -6.77
CA SER A 165 -5.27 11.01 -6.50
C SER A 165 -5.07 11.71 -5.17
N ILE A 166 -4.43 11.00 -4.24
CA ILE A 166 -3.89 11.58 -3.01
C ILE A 166 -2.44 11.91 -3.29
N ALA A 167 -2.08 13.19 -3.16
CA ALA A 167 -0.70 13.63 -3.39
C ALA A 167 0.27 12.91 -2.42
N PRO A 168 1.45 12.48 -2.91
CA PRO A 168 2.47 11.81 -2.09
C PRO A 168 2.87 12.64 -0.88
#